data_AF-A0A7R8WXD5-F1
#
_entry.id   AF-A0A7R8WXD5-F1
#
_cell.length_a   1.000
_cell.length_b   1.000
_cell.length_c   1.000
_cell.angle_alpha   90.00
_cell.angle_beta   90.00
_cell.angle_gamma   90.00
#
_symmetry.space_group_name_H-M   'P 1'
#
loop_
_entity.id
_entity.type
_entity.pdbx_description
1 polymer ?
#
loop_
_entity_poly.entity_id
_entity_poly.type
_entity_poly.pdbx_seq_one_letter_code
_entity_poly.pdbx_strand_id
1 'polypeptide(L)' 'GDSKMALKSAIRIMKESGAHSVKLEGGAEVKDSIKRILSAGIPVMGHLGLTPQSIYKFGTYT' A
#
# COMPACT_ATOMS: atom_id res chain seq x y z
N GLY A 1 -3.97 4.55 -8.79
CA GLY A 1 -3.07 5.47 -8.05
C GLY A 1 -1.75 5.60 -8.80
N ASP A 2 -0.93 6.61 -8.48
CA ASP A 2 0.40 6.76 -9.11
C ASP A 2 1.39 5.73 -8.52
N SER A 3 1.74 4.71 -9.31
CA SER A 3 2.68 3.66 -8.90
C SER A 3 4.10 4.18 -8.64
N LYS A 4 4.52 5.29 -9.28
CA LYS A 4 5.83 5.90 -9.03
C LYS A 4 5.86 6.54 -7.65
N MET A 5 4.80 7.23 -7.27
CA MET A 5 4.66 7.80 -5.93
C MET A 5 4.62 6.71 -4.86
N ALA A 6 3.88 5.62 -5.09
CA ALA A 6 3.81 4.49 -4.18
C ALA A 6 5.20 3.88 -3.90
N LEU A 7 6.02 3.68 -4.93
CA LEU A 7 7.39 3.21 -4.78
C LEU A 7 8.27 4.20 -3.98
N LYS A 8 8.20 5.50 -4.29
CA LYS A 8 8.97 6.53 -3.55
C LYS A 8 8.63 6.52 -2.06
N SER A 9 7.33 6.46 -1.73
CA SER A 9 6.87 6.38 -0.35
C SER A 9 7.32 5.10 0.35
N ALA A 10 7.23 3.95 -0.33
CA ALA A 10 7.69 2.67 0.21
C ALA A 10 9.20 2.71 0.54
N ILE A 11 10.02 3.21 -0.39
CA ILE A 11 11.47 3.37 -0.17
C ILE A 11 11.75 4.26 1.04
N ARG A 12 11.04 5.38 1.16
CA ARG A 12 11.19 6.30 2.30
C ARG A 12 10.86 5.60 3.62
N ILE A 13 9.71 4.93 3.70
CA ILE A 13 9.26 4.21 4.89
C ILE A 13 10.30 3.15 5.30
N MET A 14 10.79 2.34 4.36
CA MET A 14 11.78 1.30 4.67
C MET A 14 13.08 1.89 5.22
N LYS A 15 13.54 3.01 4.65
CA LYS A 15 14.76 3.70 5.11
C LYS A 15 14.61 4.34 6.49
N GLU A 16 13.46 4.94 6.77
CA GLU A 16 13.24 5.73 7.99
C GLU A 16 12.77 4.88 9.18
N SER A 17 12.01 3.81 8.94
CA SER A 17 11.37 3.05 10.02
C SER A 17 12.12 1.81 10.46
N GLY A 18 13.03 1.26 9.63
CA GLY A 18 13.61 -0.06 9.85
C GLY A 18 12.58 -1.20 9.75
N ALA A 19 11.38 -0.94 9.24
CA ALA A 19 10.36 -1.97 9.05
C ALA A 19 10.81 -3.02 8.01
N HIS A 20 10.25 -4.22 8.11
CA HIS A 20 10.53 -5.32 7.18
C HIS A 20 9.55 -5.41 6.00
N SER A 21 8.46 -4.64 6.03
CA SER A 21 7.45 -4.61 4.98
C SER A 21 6.63 -3.32 5.04
N VAL A 22 5.91 -3.03 3.96
CA VAL A 22 4.90 -1.96 3.92
C VAL A 22 3.49 -2.56 3.84
N LYS A 23 2.52 -1.96 4.54
CA LYS A 23 1.10 -2.32 4.42
C LYS A 23 0.42 -1.40 3.40
N LEU A 24 -0.34 -1.98 2.47
CA LEU A 24 -1.11 -1.22 1.49
C LEU A 24 -2.57 -1.70 1.44
N GLU A 25 -3.50 -0.76 1.52
CA GLU A 25 -4.94 -1.00 1.41
C GLU A 25 -5.39 -0.94 -0.05
N GLY A 26 -6.25 -1.87 -0.46
CA GLY A 26 -6.85 -1.90 -1.79
C GLY A 26 -6.76 -3.27 -2.46
N GLY A 27 -7.67 -3.51 -3.40
CA GLY A 27 -7.78 -4.75 -4.17
C GLY A 27 -7.06 -4.70 -5.52
N ALA A 28 -7.75 -5.11 -6.57
CA ALA A 28 -7.18 -5.16 -7.92
C ALA A 28 -6.74 -3.77 -8.44
N GLU A 29 -7.35 -2.70 -7.96
CA GLU A 29 -7.09 -1.31 -8.34
C GLU A 29 -5.71 -0.78 -7.93
N VAL A 30 -5.02 -1.45 -6.99
CA VAL A 30 -3.65 -1.09 -6.54
C VAL A 30 -2.57 -2.06 -7.05
N LYS A 31 -2.95 -3.03 -7.91
CA LYS A 31 -2.06 -4.08 -8.41
C LYS A 31 -0.76 -3.54 -9.03
N ASP A 32 -0.83 -2.47 -9.80
CA ASP A 32 0.34 -1.90 -10.47
C ASP A 32 1.33 -1.26 -9.47
N SER A 33 0.82 -0.63 -8.42
CA SER A 33 1.64 -0.13 -7.31
C SER A 33 2.33 -1.28 -6.58
N ILE A 34 1.60 -2.35 -6.26
CA ILE A 34 2.14 -3.53 -5.58
C ILE A 34 3.25 -4.18 -6.42
N LYS A 35 2.99 -4.43 -7.71
CA LYS A 35 3.99 -5.01 -8.62
C LYS A 35 5.27 -4.19 -8.67
N ARG A 36 5.14 -2.86 -8.72
CA ARG A 36 6.30 -1.97 -8.77
C ARG A 36 7.09 -1.96 -7.46
N ILE A 37 6.42 -1.97 -6.31
CA ILE A 37 7.08 -2.04 -5.00
C ILE A 37 7.81 -3.40 -4.85
N LEU A 38 7.15 -4.51 -5.20
CA LEU A 38 7.75 -5.84 -5.17
C LEU A 38 8.96 -5.95 -6.10
N SER A 39 8.91 -5.34 -7.30
CA SER A 39 10.06 -5.32 -8.22
C SER A 39 11.29 -4.59 -7.67
N ALA A 40 11.12 -3.72 -6.67
CA ALA A 40 12.20 -3.06 -5.95
C ALA A 40 12.68 -3.86 -4.72
N GLY A 41 12.17 -5.07 -4.50
CA GLY A 41 12.54 -5.95 -3.40
C GLY A 41 11.90 -5.61 -2.06
N ILE A 42 10.89 -4.73 -2.02
CA ILE A 42 10.21 -4.34 -0.78
C ILE A 42 9.00 -5.26 -0.55
N PRO A 43 8.94 -6.03 0.56
CA PRO A 43 7.77 -6.86 0.87
C PRO A 43 6.52 -6.01 1.14
N VAL A 44 5.36 -6.50 0.69
CA VAL A 44 4.07 -5.81 0.84
C VAL A 44 3.08 -6.72 1.56
N MET A 45 2.52 -6.22 2.67
CA MET A 45 1.32 -6.79 3.29
C MET A 45 0.08 -6.14 2.67
N GLY A 46 -0.72 -6.95 1.97
CA GLY A 46 -2.01 -6.49 1.44
C GLY A 46 -3.06 -6.41 2.54
N HIS A 47 -3.87 -5.35 2.52
CA HIS A 47 -5.05 -5.22 3.39
C HIS A 47 -6.30 -5.15 2.50
N LEU A 48 -7.14 -6.18 2.62
CA LEU A 48 -8.40 -6.35 1.90
C LEU A 48 -9.60 -6.27 2.86
N GLY A 49 -10.81 -6.27 2.31
CA GLY A 49 -12.04 -6.15 3.09
C GLY A 49 -12.30 -4.68 3.43
N LEU A 50 -12.55 -4.40 4.71
CA LEU A 50 -12.77 -3.04 5.18
C LEU A 50 -11.44 -2.28 5.15
N THR A 51 -11.30 -1.32 4.24
CA THR A 51 -10.11 -0.46 4.13
C THR A 51 -10.42 0.92 4.70
N PRO A 52 -10.00 1.23 5.95
CA PRO A 52 -10.31 2.50 6.62
C PRO A 52 -9.95 3.76 5.80
N GLN A 53 -8.91 3.70 4.96
CA GLN A 53 -8.54 4.82 4.09
C GLN A 53 -9.60 5.16 3.03
N SER A 54 -10.55 4.26 2.80
CA SER A 54 -11.68 4.43 1.89
C SER A 54 -13.00 4.62 2.65
N ILE A 55 -12.99 5.07 3.92
CA ILE A 55 -14.21 5.21 4.73
C ILE A 55 -15.32 6.00 4.05
N TYR A 56 -14.99 7.07 3.32
CA TYR A 56 -15.99 7.86 2.59
C TYR A 56 -16.65 7.11 1.42
N LYS A 57 -16.04 6.02 0.94
CA LYS A 57 -16.66 5.10 -0.03
C LYS A 57 -17.52 4.03 0.65
N PHE A 58 -17.19 3.65 1.87
CA PHE A 58 -17.86 2.58 2.62
C PHE A 58 -18.92 3.08 3.62
N GLY A 59 -18.95 4.37 3.93
CA GLY A 59 -19.90 4.99 4.87
C GLY A 59 -19.37 5.01 6.30
N THR A 60 -19.60 3.94 7.07
CA THR A 60 -19.26 3.82 8.51
C THR A 60 -18.64 2.45 8.85
N TYR A 61 -18.09 2.32 10.06
CA TYR A 61 -17.48 1.09 10.61
C TYR A 61 -18.45 0.24 11.46
N THR A 62 -19.75 0.59 11.46
CA THR A 62 -20.77 0.07 12.39
C THR A 62 -21.86 -0.69 11.68
#